data_AF-A0A1I7M1V3-F1
#
_entry.id   AF-A0A1I7M1V3-F1
#
_cell.length_a   1.000
_cell.length_b   1.000
_cell.length_c   1.000
_cell.angle_alpha   90.00
_cell.angle_beta   90.00
_cell.angle_gamma   90.00
#
_symmetry.space_group_name_H-M   'P 1'
#
loop_
_entity.id
_entity.type
_entity.pdbx_description
1 polymer ?
#
loop_
_entity_poly.entity_id
_entity_poly.type
_entity_poly.pdbx_seq_one_letter_code
_entity_poly.pdbx_strand_id
1 'polypeptide(L)'
;MTNAVHAIDTTYIRRIQQQQIELTLLRAERDAALQERDLARARSEATSTLLEALVGGLRPYGFSRKRFLSAIRRAARTVPDHGPAALQHGILFEGSNRILAGPRSPVQAAAHR
;
A
#
# COMPACT_ATOMS: atom_id res chain seq x y z
N MET A 1 8.78 22.24 56.19
CA MET A 1 9.67 22.07 55.01
C MET A 1 9.20 20.99 54.02
N THR A 2 8.20 20.17 54.35
CA THR A 2 7.70 19.06 53.50
C THR A 2 6.85 19.48 52.29
N ASN A 3 6.10 20.58 52.38
CA ASN A 3 5.22 21.04 51.29
C ASN A 3 5.96 21.51 50.02
N ALA A 4 7.15 22.09 50.14
CA ALA A 4 7.91 22.58 48.99
C ALA A 4 8.49 21.43 48.15
N VAL A 5 8.94 20.35 48.82
CA VAL A 5 9.46 19.15 48.15
C VAL A 5 8.37 18.45 47.35
N HIS A 6 7.18 18.27 47.93
CA HIS A 6 6.02 17.70 47.21
C HIS A 6 5.56 18.55 46.00
N ALA A 7 5.62 19.87 46.08
CA ALA A 7 5.28 20.75 44.96
C ALA A 7 6.29 20.64 43.79
N ILE A 8 7.56 20.45 44.13
CA ILE A 8 8.64 20.22 43.17
C ILE A 8 8.46 18.84 42.50
N ASP A 9 8.24 17.78 43.28
CA ASP A 9 8.02 16.41 42.77
C ASP A 9 6.82 16.33 41.83
N THR A 10 5.70 16.94 42.19
CA THR A 10 4.49 16.96 41.35
C THR A 10 4.69 17.71 40.03
N THR A 11 5.50 18.77 40.03
CA THR A 11 5.86 19.51 38.80
C THR A 11 6.73 18.65 37.88
N TYR A 12 7.72 17.94 38.44
CA TYR A 12 8.56 17.02 37.66
C TYR A 12 7.77 15.84 37.09
N ILE A 13 6.86 15.25 37.87
CA ILE A 13 5.98 14.16 37.42
C ILE A 13 5.14 14.62 36.23
N ARG A 14 4.52 15.81 36.30
CA ARG A 14 3.73 16.35 35.19
C ARG A 14 4.57 16.57 33.94
N ARG A 15 5.79 17.10 34.09
CA ARG A 15 6.70 17.31 32.96
C ARG A 15 7.08 15.99 32.29
N ILE A 16 7.40 14.95 33.08
CA ILE A 16 7.72 13.62 32.55
C ILE A 16 6.52 13.03 31.80
N GLN A 17 5.31 13.17 32.35
CA GLN A 17 4.08 12.71 31.69
C GLN A 17 3.85 13.45 30.36
N GLN A 18 4.02 14.76 30.33
CA GLN A 18 3.90 15.56 29.11
C GLN A 18 4.91 15.12 28.04
N GLN A 19 6.17 14.91 28.44
CA GLN A 19 7.21 14.41 27.53
C GLN A 19 6.89 13.02 26.99
N GLN A 20 6.33 12.13 27.81
CA GLN A 20 5.91 10.80 27.35
C GLN A 20 4.75 10.87 26.36
N ILE A 21 3.78 11.77 26.58
CA ILE A 21 2.66 12.00 25.66
C ILE A 21 3.19 12.52 24.32
N GLU A 22 4.05 13.54 24.33
CA GLU A 22 4.65 14.12 23.14
C GLU A 22 5.45 13.08 22.34
N LEU A 23 6.29 12.29 23.02
CA LEU A 23 7.04 11.22 22.38
C LEU A 23 6.14 10.14 21.77
N THR A 24 5.00 9.84 22.41
CA THR A 24 4.05 8.85 21.90
C THR A 24 3.35 9.37 20.65
N LEU A 25 2.98 10.65 20.62
CA LEU A 25 2.38 11.29 19.45
C LEU A 25 3.35 11.32 18.28
N LEU A 26 4.59 11.75 18.50
CA LEU A 26 5.63 11.77 17.46
C LEU A 26 5.90 10.39 16.87
N ARG A 27 5.91 9.34 17.71
CA ARG A 27 6.06 7.96 17.26
C ARG A 27 4.87 7.53 16.40
N ALA A 28 3.64 7.82 16.83
CA ALA A 28 2.44 7.49 16.08
C ALA A 28 2.40 8.19 14.71
N GLU A 29 2.75 9.48 14.65
CA GLU A 29 2.84 10.23 13.39
C GLU A 29 3.90 9.63 12.44
N ARG A 30 5.07 9.30 12.98
CA ARG A 30 6.14 8.64 12.23
C ARG A 30 5.68 7.29 11.69
N ASP A 31 5.04 6.48 12.52
CA ASP A 31 4.55 5.16 12.14
C ASP A 31 3.48 5.25 11.04
N ALA A 32 2.56 6.21 11.14
CA ALA A 32 1.58 6.49 10.09
C ALA A 32 2.24 6.92 8.77
N ALA A 33 3.24 7.81 8.83
CA ALA A 33 3.98 8.25 7.64
C ALA A 33 4.76 7.11 6.97
N LEU A 34 5.36 6.22 7.76
CA LEU A 34 6.03 5.03 7.23
C LEU A 34 5.05 4.07 6.58
N GLN A 35 3.90 3.85 7.21
CA GLN A 35 2.84 2.99 6.66
C GLN A 35 2.32 3.51 5.32
N GLU A 36 2.06 4.81 5.20
CA GLU A 36 1.61 5.44 3.95
C GLU A 36 2.67 5.30 2.85
N ARG A 37 3.94 5.56 3.17
CA ARG A 37 5.06 5.39 2.23
C ARG A 37 5.16 3.94 1.74
N ASP A 38 5.07 2.98 2.65
CA ASP A 38 5.20 1.55 2.30
C ASP A 38 4.02 1.08 1.43
N LEU A 39 2.82 1.59 1.69
CA LEU A 39 1.65 1.37 0.85
C LEU A 39 1.84 1.97 -0.56
N ALA A 40 2.29 3.22 -0.64
CA ALA A 40 2.55 3.88 -1.91
C ALA A 40 3.61 3.13 -2.73
N ARG A 41 4.70 2.70 -2.07
CA ARG A 41 5.76 1.89 -2.70
C ARG A 41 5.22 0.56 -3.23
N ALA A 42 4.45 -0.17 -2.42
CA ALA A 42 3.85 -1.43 -2.83
C ALA A 42 2.95 -1.24 -4.06
N ARG A 43 2.17 -0.14 -4.10
CA ARG A 43 1.34 0.22 -5.27
C ARG A 43 2.18 0.47 -6.53
N SER A 44 3.25 1.24 -6.40
CA SER A 44 4.14 1.55 -7.52
C SER A 44 4.81 0.29 -8.08
N GLU A 45 5.33 -0.58 -7.21
CA GLU A 45 5.99 -1.84 -7.60
C GLU A 45 5.02 -2.80 -8.31
N ALA A 46 3.81 -2.98 -7.78
CA ALA A 46 2.78 -3.80 -8.42
C ALA A 46 2.37 -3.24 -9.80
N THR A 47 2.29 -1.92 -9.93
CA THR A 47 1.93 -1.25 -11.19
C THR A 47 3.05 -1.39 -12.23
N SER A 48 4.32 -1.22 -11.84
CA SER A 48 5.46 -1.45 -12.73
C SER A 48 5.46 -2.89 -13.26
N THR A 49 5.23 -3.85 -12.36
CA THR A 49 5.12 -5.27 -12.71
C THR A 49 4.03 -5.54 -13.73
N LEU A 50 2.85 -4.91 -13.59
CA LEU A 50 1.76 -5.02 -14.56
C LEU A 50 2.16 -4.48 -15.93
N LEU A 51 2.84 -3.35 -15.98
CA LEU A 51 3.30 -2.73 -17.23
C LEU A 51 4.37 -3.57 -17.91
N GLU A 52 5.35 -4.08 -17.15
CA GLU A 52 6.39 -4.97 -17.68
C GLU A 52 5.80 -6.28 -18.23
N ALA A 53 4.84 -6.88 -17.51
CA ALA A 53 4.14 -8.07 -17.97
C ALA A 53 3.31 -7.78 -19.24
N LEU A 54 2.68 -6.61 -19.32
CA LEU A 54 1.92 -6.17 -20.49
C LEU A 54 2.85 -6.00 -21.70
N VAL A 55 3.96 -5.28 -21.55
CA VAL A 55 4.97 -5.09 -22.60
C VAL A 55 5.56 -6.44 -23.04
N GLY A 56 5.92 -7.31 -22.10
CA GLY A 56 6.40 -8.66 -22.41
C GLY A 56 5.35 -9.57 -23.07
N GLY A 57 4.06 -9.25 -22.91
CA GLY A 57 2.93 -9.91 -23.54
C GLY A 57 2.61 -9.39 -24.95
N LEU A 58 3.04 -8.17 -25.29
CA LEU A 58 2.86 -7.57 -26.62
C LEU A 58 3.85 -8.20 -27.62
N ARG A 59 3.34 -8.61 -28.77
CA ARG A 59 4.11 -9.11 -29.93
C ARG A 59 3.82 -8.23 -31.14
N PRO A 60 4.67 -8.28 -32.20
CA PRO A 60 4.47 -7.51 -33.43
C PRO A 60 3.08 -7.65 -34.06
N TYR A 61 2.40 -8.78 -33.82
CA TYR A 61 1.08 -9.09 -34.39
C TYR A 61 -0.03 -9.28 -33.34
N GLY A 62 0.19 -8.91 -32.07
CA GLY A 62 -0.87 -8.93 -31.06
C GLY A 62 -0.45 -9.27 -29.63
N PHE A 63 -1.44 -9.34 -28.75
CA PHE A 63 -1.24 -9.56 -27.31
C PHE A 63 -1.43 -11.03 -26.92
N SER A 64 -0.45 -11.61 -26.22
CA SER A 64 -0.53 -13.00 -25.72
C SER A 64 -1.01 -13.06 -24.28
N ARG A 65 -2.32 -13.32 -24.10
CA ARG A 65 -2.95 -13.52 -22.78
C ARG A 65 -2.25 -14.56 -21.92
N LYS A 66 -1.80 -15.69 -22.50
CA LYS A 66 -1.12 -16.76 -21.77
C LYS A 66 0.21 -16.30 -21.16
N ARG A 67 1.02 -15.54 -21.92
CA ARG A 67 2.31 -15.03 -21.43
C ARG A 67 2.13 -13.95 -20.38
N PHE A 68 1.19 -13.03 -20.61
CA PHE A 68 0.84 -12.01 -19.63
C PHE A 68 0.45 -12.64 -18.28
N LEU A 69 -0.52 -13.56 -18.28
CA LEU A 69 -0.94 -14.24 -17.05
C LEU A 69 0.19 -15.06 -16.41
N SER A 70 1.07 -15.67 -17.20
CA SER A 70 2.23 -16.38 -16.68
C SER A 70 3.22 -15.44 -15.99
N ALA A 71 3.45 -14.25 -16.53
CA ALA A 71 4.32 -13.25 -15.92
C ALA A 71 3.72 -12.73 -14.61
N ILE A 72 2.43 -12.40 -14.60
CA ILE A 72 1.73 -11.96 -13.38
C ILE A 72 1.74 -13.04 -12.29
N ARG A 73 1.48 -14.31 -12.63
CA ARG A 73 1.53 -15.40 -11.65
C ARG A 73 2.94 -15.59 -11.08
N ARG A 74 3.98 -15.42 -11.90
CA ARG A 74 5.36 -15.51 -11.43
C ARG A 74 5.68 -14.37 -10.47
N ALA A 75 5.26 -13.16 -10.78
CA ALA A 75 5.46 -12.01 -9.90
C ALA A 75 4.65 -12.13 -8.60
N ALA A 76 3.39 -12.58 -8.66
CA ALA A 76 2.58 -12.82 -7.47
C ALA A 76 3.23 -13.83 -6.51
N ARG A 77 3.92 -14.86 -7.01
CA ARG A 77 4.66 -15.81 -6.14
C ARG A 77 5.83 -15.21 -5.38
N THR A 78 6.38 -14.09 -5.83
CA THR A 78 7.48 -13.40 -5.14
C THR A 78 6.98 -12.36 -4.15
N VAL A 79 5.68 -12.05 -4.15
CA VAL A 79 5.05 -11.11 -3.22
C VAL A 79 4.80 -11.83 -1.89
N PRO A 80 5.25 -11.29 -0.75
CA PRO A 80 4.93 -11.83 0.57
C PRO A 80 3.42 -11.82 0.86
N ASP A 81 2.91 -12.86 1.52
CA ASP A 81 1.48 -13.00 1.84
C ASP A 81 1.00 -12.12 3.01
N HIS A 82 1.93 -11.51 3.75
CA HIS A 82 1.65 -10.70 4.94
C HIS A 82 2.36 -9.34 4.89
N GLY A 83 1.78 -8.36 5.58
CA GLY A 83 2.30 -7.00 5.68
C GLY A 83 1.88 -6.08 4.53
N PRO A 84 2.45 -4.86 4.43
CA PRO A 84 2.06 -3.85 3.45
C PRO A 84 2.22 -4.32 1.99
N ALA A 85 3.18 -5.21 1.74
CA ALA A 85 3.43 -5.80 0.42
C ALA A 85 2.32 -6.76 -0.04
N ALA A 86 1.51 -7.31 0.87
CA ALA A 86 0.39 -8.21 0.50
C ALA A 86 -0.68 -7.49 -0.35
N LEU A 87 -0.78 -6.15 -0.23
CA LEU A 87 -1.64 -5.33 -1.09
C LEU A 87 -1.31 -5.47 -2.59
N GLN A 88 -0.07 -5.84 -2.93
CA GLN A 88 0.34 -6.06 -4.31
C GLN A 88 -0.47 -7.18 -4.97
N HIS A 89 -0.85 -8.24 -4.24
CA HIS A 89 -1.67 -9.34 -4.78
C HIS A 89 -3.02 -8.82 -5.31
N GLY A 90 -3.68 -7.96 -4.53
CA GLY A 90 -4.96 -7.35 -4.93
C GLY A 90 -4.82 -6.48 -6.18
N ILE A 91 -3.77 -5.67 -6.23
CA ILE A 91 -3.48 -4.78 -7.37
C ILE A 91 -3.15 -5.60 -8.63
N LEU A 92 -2.33 -6.63 -8.51
CA LEU A 92 -2.00 -7.53 -9.62
C LEU A 92 -3.25 -8.23 -10.15
N PHE A 93 -4.14 -8.68 -9.27
CA PHE A 93 -5.39 -9.33 -9.65
C PHE A 93 -6.36 -8.37 -10.34
N GLU A 94 -6.67 -7.22 -9.72
CA GLU A 94 -7.58 -6.21 -10.27
C GLU A 94 -7.03 -5.63 -11.59
N GLY A 95 -5.74 -5.27 -11.62
CA GLY A 95 -5.07 -4.75 -12.80
C GLY A 95 -5.07 -5.75 -13.95
N SER A 96 -4.81 -7.03 -13.67
CA SER A 96 -4.90 -8.09 -14.68
C SER A 96 -6.32 -8.22 -15.23
N ASN A 97 -7.33 -8.21 -14.37
CA ASN A 97 -8.72 -8.29 -14.80
C ASN A 97 -9.12 -7.08 -15.66
N ARG A 98 -8.68 -5.87 -15.30
CA ARG A 98 -8.93 -4.65 -16.08
C ARG A 98 -8.29 -4.70 -17.45
N ILE A 99 -7.03 -5.14 -17.55
CA ILE A 99 -6.31 -5.29 -18.82
C ILE A 99 -6.99 -6.34 -19.70
N LEU A 100 -7.43 -7.46 -19.13
CA LEU A 100 -8.06 -8.55 -19.86
C LEU A 100 -9.51 -8.30 -20.24
N ALA A 101 -10.23 -7.47 -19.48
CA ALA A 101 -11.61 -7.10 -19.77
C ALA A 101 -11.74 -6.13 -20.96
N GLY A 102 -10.62 -5.54 -21.43
CA GLY A 102 -10.61 -4.51 -22.47
C GLY A 102 -11.29 -3.21 -22.02
N PRO A 103 -11.26 -2.15 -22.84
CA PRO A 103 -12.04 -0.95 -22.57
C PRO A 103 -13.52 -1.33 -22.64
N ARG A 104 -14.17 -1.45 -21.47
CA ARG A 104 -15.64 -1.43 -21.43
C ARG A 104 -16.08 -0.10 -22.05
N SER A 105 -16.60 -0.16 -23.27
CA SER A 105 -17.27 0.97 -23.89
C SER A 105 -18.37 1.44 -22.93
N PRO A 106 -18.40 2.73 -22.53
CA PRO A 106 -19.42 3.27 -21.62
C PRO A 106 -20.86 3.16 -22.19
N VAL A 107 -21.03 2.71 -23.43
CA VAL A 107 -22.32 2.55 -24.10
C VAL A 107 -23.18 1.42 -23.51
N GLN A 108 -22.61 0.42 -22.83
CA GLN A 108 -23.39 -0.69 -22.27
C GLN A 108 -24.04 -0.40 -20.89
N ALA A 109 -23.62 0.66 -20.20
CA ALA A 109 -24.21 1.05 -18.92
C ALA A 109 -25.57 1.76 -19.07
N ALA A 110 -25.92 2.22 -20.28
CA ALA A 110 -27.18 2.91 -20.56
C ALA A 110 -28.29 1.98 -21.11
N ALA A 111 -28.00 0.70 -21.38
CA ALA A 111 -28.94 -0.24 -21.99
C ALA A 111 -29.74 -1.09 -20.99
N HIS A 112 -29.57 -0.87 -19.68
CA HIS A 112 -30.29 -1.60 -18.62
C HIS A 112 -30.96 -0.65 -17.61
N ARG A 113 -31.58 0.44 -18.10
CA ARG A 113 -32.57 1.20 -17.35
C ARG A 113 -33.94 1.09 -18.01
#